data_AF-A0A0F5MXX9-F1
#
_entry.id   AF-A0A0F5MXX9-F1
#
_cell.length_a   1.000
_cell.length_b   1.000
_cell.length_c   1.000
_cell.angle_alpha   90.00
_cell.angle_beta   90.00
_cell.angle_gamma   90.00
#
_symmetry.space_group_name_H-M   'P 1'
#
loop_
_entity.id
_entity.type
_entity.pdbx_description
1 polymer ?
#
loop_
_entity_poly.entity_id
_entity_poly.type
_entity_poly.pdbx_seq_one_letter_code
_entity_poly.pdbx_strand_id
1 'polypeptide(L)'
;MRFGVHHAAVLLIAMVGAATVPVAGADNSRLNDSVVTNVYTIHHQAGCAEKVMADPRLVLAAEWHAKDVLANRDLDGDLGSDGSTPQTRAQAAGFPGPVAQTVAINPAVAISGIEILNRWYYNPRDLAVMSDCANTAIGVWSENSLDRSVVVAVYGAASRG
;
A
#
# COMPACT_ATOMS: atom_id res chain seq x y z
N MET A 1 24.56 72.67 -19.78
CA MET A 1 23.59 71.86 -20.56
C MET A 1 24.36 70.92 -21.48
N ARG A 2 23.87 69.67 -21.60
CA ARG A 2 24.31 68.52 -22.42
C ARG A 2 25.19 67.47 -21.73
N PHE A 3 24.49 66.44 -21.25
CA PHE A 3 24.95 65.12 -20.84
C PHE A 3 25.44 64.30 -22.04
N GLY A 4 26.53 63.53 -21.87
CA GLY A 4 26.96 62.47 -22.79
C GLY A 4 26.93 61.12 -22.06
N VAL A 5 26.01 60.26 -22.46
CA VAL A 5 25.71 58.96 -21.83
C VAL A 5 26.55 57.86 -22.47
N HIS A 6 27.49 57.27 -21.73
CA HIS A 6 28.13 56.02 -22.14
C HIS A 6 27.28 54.84 -21.64
N HIS A 7 26.68 54.12 -22.59
CA HIS A 7 25.81 52.99 -22.34
C HIS A 7 26.65 51.77 -21.95
N ALA A 8 26.60 51.37 -20.68
CA ALA A 8 27.10 50.07 -20.24
C ALA A 8 26.02 49.01 -20.51
N ALA A 9 26.23 48.16 -21.51
CA ALA A 9 25.36 47.01 -21.78
C ALA A 9 25.61 45.93 -20.70
N VAL A 10 24.64 45.74 -19.82
CA VAL A 10 24.64 44.64 -18.84
C VAL A 10 24.00 43.42 -19.52
N LEU A 11 24.81 42.40 -19.83
CA LEU A 11 24.32 41.09 -20.27
C LEU A 11 23.76 40.35 -19.06
N LEU A 12 22.43 40.27 -18.96
CA LEU A 12 21.73 39.40 -18.02
C LEU A 12 21.70 37.98 -18.58
N ILE A 13 22.56 37.11 -18.05
CA ILE A 13 22.48 35.66 -18.32
C ILE A 13 21.38 35.10 -17.43
N ALA A 14 20.20 34.85 -18.00
CA ALA A 14 19.13 34.12 -17.34
C ALA A 14 19.44 32.62 -17.38
N MET A 15 20.01 32.08 -16.30
CA MET A 15 20.10 30.63 -16.11
C MET A 15 18.72 30.09 -15.72
N VAL A 16 17.96 29.63 -16.70
CA VAL A 16 16.77 28.80 -16.47
C VAL A 16 17.22 27.40 -16.06
N GLY A 17 17.44 27.22 -14.76
CA GLY A 17 17.61 25.89 -14.16
C GLY A 17 16.27 25.18 -14.15
N ALA A 18 16.10 24.15 -14.99
CA ALA A 18 15.00 23.21 -14.87
C ALA A 18 15.21 22.40 -13.58
N ALA A 19 14.65 22.88 -12.47
CA ALA A 19 14.56 22.10 -11.24
C ALA A 19 13.55 20.96 -11.49
N THR A 20 14.05 19.76 -11.76
CA THR A 20 13.26 18.53 -11.60
C THR A 20 12.97 18.39 -10.12
N VAL A 21 11.80 18.86 -9.67
CA VAL A 21 11.33 18.55 -8.33
C VAL A 21 11.27 17.02 -8.21
N PRO A 22 11.98 16.41 -7.24
CA PRO A 22 11.79 15.00 -6.99
C PRO A 22 10.32 14.82 -6.61
N VAL A 23 9.58 14.05 -7.40
CA VAL A 23 8.32 13.49 -6.93
C VAL A 23 8.72 12.61 -5.74
N ALA A 24 8.44 13.10 -4.53
CA ALA A 24 8.56 12.29 -3.33
C ALA A 24 7.51 11.19 -3.45
N GLY A 25 7.88 10.06 -4.04
CA GLY A 25 7.13 8.82 -3.84
C GLY A 25 7.16 8.54 -2.35
N ALA A 26 5.99 8.53 -1.71
CA ALA A 26 5.90 8.16 -0.31
C ALA A 26 6.43 6.72 -0.18
N ASP A 27 7.56 6.56 0.53
CA ASP A 27 8.00 5.23 0.93
C ASP A 27 7.03 4.74 2.02
N ASN A 28 6.01 4.01 1.57
CA ASN A 28 4.97 3.48 2.45
C ASN A 28 5.43 2.22 3.21
N SER A 29 6.71 1.83 3.13
CA SER A 29 7.26 0.66 3.85
C SER A 29 6.94 0.69 5.34
N ARG A 30 7.11 1.83 6.01
CA ARG A 30 6.80 1.98 7.43
C ARG A 30 5.32 1.70 7.76
N LEU A 31 4.41 2.12 6.89
CA LEU A 31 2.99 1.83 7.05
C LEU A 31 2.72 0.34 6.87
N ASN A 32 3.26 -0.26 5.81
CA ASN A 32 3.11 -1.69 5.52
C ASN A 32 3.67 -2.56 6.67
N ASP A 33 4.86 -2.23 7.17
CA ASP A 33 5.51 -2.92 8.30
C ASP A 33 4.70 -2.79 9.60
N SER A 34 4.09 -1.62 9.84
CA SER A 34 3.20 -1.41 10.98
C SER A 34 1.97 -2.29 10.89
N VAL A 35 1.37 -2.45 9.70
CA VAL A 35 0.22 -3.34 9.50
C VAL A 35 0.60 -4.80 9.79
N VAL A 36 1.73 -5.28 9.25
CA VAL A 36 2.24 -6.63 9.53
C VAL A 36 2.43 -6.86 11.03
N THR A 37 3.03 -5.89 11.73
CA THR A 37 3.26 -5.96 13.18
C THR A 37 1.96 -5.98 13.99
N ASN A 38 0.94 -5.22 13.56
CA ASN A 38 -0.35 -5.19 14.22
C ASN A 38 -1.13 -6.50 14.01
N VAL A 39 -1.10 -7.07 12.80
CA VAL A 39 -1.69 -8.41 12.53
C VAL A 39 -0.99 -9.47 13.38
N TYR A 40 0.34 -9.43 13.49
CA TYR A 40 1.06 -10.33 14.39
C TYR A 40 0.56 -10.24 15.84
N THR A 41 0.26 -9.03 16.32
CA THR A 41 -0.31 -8.81 17.65
C THR A 41 -1.71 -9.42 17.78
N ILE A 42 -2.55 -9.27 16.75
CA ILE A 42 -3.89 -9.87 16.71
C ILE A 42 -3.81 -11.40 16.74
N HIS A 43 -2.93 -12.02 15.94
CA HIS A 43 -2.67 -13.47 15.98
C HIS A 43 -2.28 -13.94 17.39
N HIS A 44 -1.40 -13.19 18.05
CA HIS A 44 -0.99 -13.53 19.40
C HIS A 44 -2.15 -13.45 20.40
N GLN A 45 -2.99 -12.42 20.31
CA GLN A 45 -4.20 -12.26 21.14
C GLN A 45 -5.26 -13.34 20.86
N ALA A 46 -5.34 -13.83 19.62
CA ALA A 46 -6.21 -14.94 19.22
C ALA A 46 -5.68 -16.31 19.68
N GLY A 47 -4.48 -16.39 20.27
CA GLY A 47 -3.88 -17.64 20.74
C GLY A 47 -3.22 -18.47 19.63
N CYS A 48 -2.90 -17.87 18.49
CA CYS A 48 -2.22 -18.58 17.41
C CYS A 48 -0.80 -18.99 17.84
N ALA A 49 -0.48 -20.27 17.62
CA ALA A 49 0.82 -20.83 17.98
C ALA A 49 1.95 -20.38 17.03
N GLU A 50 1.61 -20.16 15.75
CA GLU A 50 2.57 -19.74 14.73
C GLU A 50 2.51 -18.24 14.48
N LYS A 51 3.70 -17.68 14.24
CA LYS A 51 3.85 -16.29 13.82
C LYS A 51 3.47 -16.17 12.34
N VAL A 52 2.63 -15.18 12.02
CA VAL A 52 2.44 -14.74 10.65
C VAL A 52 3.72 -14.09 10.12
N MET A 53 4.19 -14.54 8.96
CA MET A 53 5.46 -14.12 8.35
C MET A 53 5.21 -13.41 7.02
N ALA A 54 5.99 -12.37 6.74
CA ALA A 54 5.91 -11.70 5.45
C ALA A 54 6.33 -12.64 4.31
N ASP A 55 5.53 -12.75 3.25
CA ASP A 55 5.82 -13.54 2.05
C ASP A 55 5.84 -12.61 0.82
N PRO A 56 6.97 -12.56 0.07
CA PRO A 56 7.11 -11.63 -1.06
C PRO A 56 6.10 -11.87 -2.18
N ARG A 57 5.55 -13.09 -2.32
CA ARG A 57 4.52 -13.41 -3.31
C ARG A 57 3.18 -12.77 -2.94
N LEU A 58 2.86 -12.78 -1.65
CA LEU A 58 1.67 -12.09 -1.16
C LEU A 58 1.84 -10.57 -1.20
N VAL A 59 3.07 -10.05 -1.01
CA VAL A 59 3.36 -8.62 -1.20
C VAL A 59 3.10 -8.22 -2.65
N LEU A 60 3.56 -9.01 -3.62
CA LEU A 60 3.31 -8.75 -5.04
C LEU A 60 1.81 -8.79 -5.39
N ALA A 61 1.08 -9.76 -4.84
CA ALA A 61 -0.38 -9.83 -5.03
C ALA A 61 -1.11 -8.61 -4.43
N ALA A 62 -0.66 -8.14 -3.26
CA ALA A 62 -1.17 -6.93 -2.63
C ALA A 62 -0.84 -5.67 -3.45
N GLU A 63 0.38 -5.58 -3.99
CA GLU A 63 0.84 -4.48 -4.84
C GLU A 63 -0.01 -4.33 -6.09
N TRP A 64 -0.26 -5.43 -6.82
CA TRP A 64 -1.11 -5.40 -8.00
C TRP A 64 -2.50 -4.87 -7.68
N HIS A 65 -3.11 -5.35 -6.60
CA HIS A 65 -4.45 -4.91 -6.22
C HIS A 65 -4.49 -3.47 -5.73
N ALA A 66 -3.51 -3.03 -4.94
CA ALA A 66 -3.45 -1.67 -4.44
C ALA A 66 -3.31 -0.66 -5.58
N LYS A 67 -2.47 -0.97 -6.59
CA LYS A 67 -2.32 -0.15 -7.80
C LYS A 67 -3.58 -0.11 -8.64
N ASP A 68 -4.23 -1.26 -8.82
CA ASP A 68 -5.49 -1.37 -9.56
C ASP A 68 -6.62 -0.58 -8.88
N VAL A 69 -6.82 -0.77 -7.58
CA VAL A 69 -7.80 -0.02 -6.80
C VAL A 69 -7.48 1.46 -6.81
N LEU A 70 -6.20 1.87 -6.69
CA LEU A 70 -5.84 3.29 -6.82
C LEU A 70 -6.20 3.82 -8.22
N ALA A 71 -5.90 3.10 -9.29
CA ALA A 71 -6.19 3.55 -10.66
C ALA A 71 -7.71 3.58 -10.98
N ASN A 72 -8.50 2.68 -10.39
CA ASN A 72 -9.91 2.49 -10.70
C ASN A 72 -10.80 2.87 -9.51
N ARG A 73 -11.41 4.06 -9.57
CA ARG A 73 -12.20 4.62 -8.46
C ARG A 73 -13.49 3.86 -8.16
N ASP A 74 -13.99 3.09 -9.13
CA ASP A 74 -15.21 2.28 -8.98
C ASP A 74 -14.97 0.98 -8.21
N LEU A 75 -13.72 0.62 -7.91
CA LEU A 75 -13.38 -0.52 -7.08
C LEU A 75 -13.43 -0.16 -5.59
N ASP A 76 -14.20 -0.94 -4.83
CA ASP A 76 -14.41 -0.76 -3.39
C ASP A 76 -14.13 -2.02 -2.54
N GLY A 77 -13.62 -3.09 -3.16
CA GLY A 77 -13.48 -4.38 -2.50
C GLY A 77 -12.36 -5.28 -3.04
N ASP A 78 -12.63 -6.59 -3.03
CA ASP A 78 -11.62 -7.63 -3.27
C ASP A 78 -11.36 -7.95 -4.75
N LEU A 79 -12.32 -7.63 -5.62
CA LEU A 79 -12.22 -7.89 -7.05
C LEU A 79 -11.40 -6.79 -7.74
N GLY A 80 -10.49 -7.21 -8.61
CA GLY A 80 -9.78 -6.31 -9.52
C GLY A 80 -10.65 -5.87 -10.68
N SER A 81 -10.23 -4.83 -11.39
CA SER A 81 -10.88 -4.31 -12.59
C SER A 81 -10.94 -5.33 -13.73
N ASP A 82 -10.02 -6.30 -13.72
CA ASP A 82 -9.96 -7.44 -14.64
C ASP A 82 -10.77 -8.66 -14.17
N GLY A 83 -11.51 -8.54 -13.06
CA GLY A 83 -12.24 -9.65 -12.44
C GLY A 83 -11.37 -10.59 -11.62
N SER A 84 -10.08 -10.29 -11.43
CA SER A 84 -9.21 -11.08 -10.58
C SER A 84 -9.70 -11.08 -9.12
N THR A 85 -9.63 -12.24 -8.49
CA THR A 85 -9.86 -12.43 -7.05
C THR A 85 -8.52 -12.36 -6.30
N PRO A 86 -8.52 -12.23 -4.95
CA PRO A 86 -7.30 -12.38 -4.17
C PRO A 86 -6.58 -13.70 -4.47
N GLN A 87 -7.34 -14.79 -4.64
CA GLN A 87 -6.78 -16.11 -4.92
C GLN A 87 -6.08 -16.17 -6.28
N THR A 88 -6.68 -15.62 -7.33
CA THR A 88 -6.06 -15.63 -8.67
C THR A 88 -4.81 -14.76 -8.72
N ARG A 89 -4.80 -13.61 -8.01
CA ARG A 89 -3.60 -12.77 -7.89
C ARG A 89 -2.48 -13.47 -7.12
N ALA A 90 -2.80 -14.10 -5.98
CA ALA A 90 -1.81 -14.85 -5.20
C ALA A 90 -1.24 -16.05 -5.99
N GLN A 91 -2.07 -16.78 -6.74
CA GLN A 91 -1.61 -17.85 -7.63
C GLN A 91 -0.72 -17.33 -8.75
N ALA A 92 -1.08 -16.21 -9.38
CA ALA A 92 -0.25 -15.57 -10.40
C ALA A 92 1.10 -15.09 -9.84
N ALA A 93 1.14 -14.71 -8.56
CA ALA A 93 2.37 -14.41 -7.83
C ALA A 93 3.14 -15.66 -7.35
N GLY A 94 2.62 -16.87 -7.58
CA GLY A 94 3.26 -18.14 -7.23
C GLY A 94 3.04 -18.60 -5.77
N PHE A 95 2.05 -18.04 -5.06
CA PHE A 95 1.69 -18.51 -3.72
C PHE A 95 0.83 -19.78 -3.81
N PRO A 96 1.22 -20.89 -3.13
CA PRO A 96 0.63 -22.21 -3.34
C PRO A 96 -0.64 -22.48 -2.52
N GLY A 97 -0.96 -21.62 -1.55
CA GLY A 97 -2.02 -21.85 -0.58
C GLY A 97 -3.31 -21.06 -0.83
N PRO A 98 -4.37 -21.37 -0.06
CA PRO A 98 -5.55 -20.53 0.01
C PRO A 98 -5.18 -19.17 0.60
N VAL A 99 -5.85 -18.11 0.14
CA VAL A 99 -5.65 -16.74 0.63
C VAL A 99 -6.94 -16.04 0.97
N ALA A 100 -6.83 -15.05 1.85
CA ALA A 100 -7.85 -14.05 2.16
C ALA A 100 -7.26 -12.64 2.02
N GLN A 101 -8.11 -11.61 1.99
CA GLN A 101 -7.68 -10.23 1.81
C GLN A 101 -8.49 -9.28 2.68
N THR A 102 -7.85 -8.23 3.18
CA THR A 102 -8.48 -7.04 3.73
C THR A 102 -8.02 -5.81 2.95
N VAL A 103 -8.95 -4.89 2.67
CA VAL A 103 -8.69 -3.68 1.90
C VAL A 103 -9.14 -2.46 2.71
N ALA A 104 -8.33 -1.40 2.72
CA ALA A 104 -8.68 -0.11 3.30
C ALA A 104 -8.51 0.98 2.25
N ILE A 105 -9.59 1.69 1.94
CA ILE A 105 -9.60 2.83 1.01
C ILE A 105 -9.95 4.10 1.80
N ASN A 106 -9.12 5.12 1.74
CA ASN A 106 -9.31 6.39 2.46
C ASN A 106 -9.33 7.57 1.48
N PRO A 107 -10.32 8.48 1.52
CA PRO A 107 -10.37 9.67 0.65
C PRO A 107 -9.41 10.78 1.12
N ALA A 108 -8.15 10.42 1.38
CA ALA A 108 -7.10 11.36 1.75
C ALA A 108 -5.73 10.84 1.28
N VAL A 109 -4.77 11.74 1.14
CA VAL A 109 -3.38 11.44 0.72
C VAL A 109 -2.61 10.52 1.65
N ALA A 110 -3.05 10.43 2.90
CA ALA A 110 -2.44 9.58 3.91
C ALA A 110 -3.50 8.83 4.69
N ILE A 111 -3.13 7.64 5.15
CA ILE A 111 -3.87 6.80 6.07
C ILE A 111 -2.87 6.27 7.11
N SER A 112 -3.27 6.21 8.38
CA SER A 112 -2.40 5.70 9.44
C SER A 112 -2.63 4.21 9.70
N GLY A 113 -1.62 3.51 10.22
CA GLY A 113 -1.74 2.11 10.64
C GLY A 113 -2.86 1.89 11.67
N ILE A 114 -3.04 2.82 12.61
CA ILE A 114 -4.11 2.75 13.62
C ILE A 114 -5.49 2.84 12.98
N GLU A 115 -5.65 3.72 11.99
CA GLU A 115 -6.93 3.89 11.28
C GLU A 115 -7.30 2.63 10.48
N ILE A 116 -6.34 2.05 9.76
CA ILE A 116 -6.51 0.78 9.04
C ILE A 116 -6.96 -0.31 9.99
N LEU A 117 -6.23 -0.48 11.09
CA LEU A 117 -6.47 -1.54 12.05
C LEU A 117 -7.78 -1.36 12.79
N ASN A 118 -8.16 -0.15 13.20
CA ASN A 118 -9.48 0.10 13.79
C ASN A 118 -10.59 -0.28 12.82
N ARG A 119 -10.48 0.10 11.55
CA ARG A 119 -11.47 -0.24 10.53
C ARG A 119 -11.65 -1.75 10.38
N TRP A 120 -10.54 -2.48 10.28
CA TRP A 120 -10.58 -3.94 10.13
C TRP A 120 -10.96 -4.65 11.44
N TYR A 121 -10.54 -4.14 12.61
CA TYR A 121 -10.80 -4.74 13.92
C TYR A 121 -12.29 -4.70 14.27
N TYR A 122 -12.98 -3.60 13.96
CA TYR A 122 -14.42 -3.47 14.22
C TYR A 122 -15.31 -4.02 13.10
N ASN A 123 -14.73 -4.47 11.98
CA ASN A 123 -15.44 -5.21 10.96
C ASN A 123 -15.31 -6.72 11.25
N PRO A 124 -16.42 -7.44 11.53
CA PRO A 124 -16.35 -8.85 11.89
C PRO A 124 -15.76 -9.75 10.80
N ARG A 125 -15.92 -9.39 9.50
CA ARG A 125 -15.31 -10.12 8.39
C ARG A 125 -13.80 -9.97 8.39
N ASP A 126 -13.31 -8.74 8.51
CA ASP A 126 -11.89 -8.44 8.43
C ASP A 126 -11.17 -8.93 9.69
N LEU A 127 -11.79 -8.79 10.87
CA LEU A 127 -11.28 -9.36 12.11
C LEU A 127 -11.17 -10.89 12.04
N ALA A 128 -12.16 -11.57 11.46
CA ALA A 128 -12.08 -13.02 11.26
C ALA A 128 -10.88 -13.42 10.39
N VAL A 129 -10.59 -12.67 9.32
CA VAL A 129 -9.40 -12.89 8.47
C VAL A 129 -8.10 -12.63 9.24
N MET A 130 -8.01 -11.49 9.93
CA MET A 130 -6.82 -11.10 10.70
C MET A 130 -6.54 -11.99 11.92
N SER A 131 -7.54 -12.72 12.43
CA SER A 131 -7.40 -13.57 13.63
C SER A 131 -7.36 -15.07 13.30
N ASP A 132 -7.45 -15.44 12.02
CA ASP A 132 -7.42 -16.84 11.59
C ASP A 132 -6.00 -17.41 11.67
N CYS A 133 -5.78 -18.32 12.62
CA CYS A 133 -4.50 -18.99 12.82
C CYS A 133 -4.06 -19.88 11.65
N ALA A 134 -4.92 -20.17 10.67
CA ALA A 134 -4.52 -20.82 9.43
C ALA A 134 -3.63 -19.91 8.55
N ASN A 135 -3.73 -18.59 8.70
CA ASN A 135 -2.95 -17.62 7.94
C ASN A 135 -1.53 -17.45 8.51
N THR A 136 -0.59 -18.23 8.00
CA THR A 136 0.81 -18.21 8.45
C THR A 136 1.71 -17.29 7.61
N ALA A 137 1.20 -16.78 6.49
CA ALA A 137 1.87 -15.83 5.62
C ALA A 137 1.03 -14.56 5.43
N ILE A 138 1.70 -13.42 5.23
CA ILE A 138 1.08 -12.14 4.92
C ILE A 138 1.89 -11.34 3.90
N GLY A 139 1.22 -10.57 3.05
CA GLY A 139 1.83 -9.50 2.26
C GLY A 139 1.01 -8.24 2.37
N VAL A 140 1.67 -7.10 2.57
CA VAL A 140 1.00 -5.79 2.70
C VAL A 140 1.61 -4.82 1.69
N TRP A 141 0.75 -4.11 0.98
CA TRP A 141 1.16 -3.01 0.12
C TRP A 141 0.20 -1.84 0.26
N SER A 142 0.72 -0.63 0.08
CA SER A 142 -0.09 0.58 0.08
C SER A 142 0.36 1.58 -0.99
N GLU A 143 -0.64 2.23 -1.56
CA GLU A 143 -0.52 3.21 -2.64
C GLU A 143 -1.30 4.47 -2.25
N ASN A 144 -0.85 5.64 -2.69
CA ASN A 144 -1.54 6.88 -2.42
C ASN A 144 -1.43 7.91 -3.55
N SER A 145 -2.49 8.71 -3.71
CA SER A 145 -2.61 9.90 -4.53
C SER A 145 -3.08 11.08 -3.66
N LEU A 146 -3.15 12.29 -4.20
CA LEU A 146 -3.51 13.51 -3.44
C LEU A 146 -4.85 13.42 -2.66
N ASP A 147 -5.76 12.57 -3.13
CA ASP A 147 -7.14 12.45 -2.68
C ASP A 147 -7.50 11.03 -2.21
N ARG A 148 -6.58 10.06 -2.30
CA ARG A 148 -6.91 8.66 -2.02
C ARG A 148 -5.70 7.87 -1.56
N SER A 149 -5.87 7.08 -0.51
CA SER A 149 -4.91 6.06 -0.06
C SER A 149 -5.57 4.69 -0.09
N VAL A 150 -4.82 3.68 -0.48
CA VAL A 150 -5.26 2.28 -0.54
C VAL A 150 -4.24 1.43 0.21
N VAL A 151 -4.70 0.58 1.10
CA VAL A 151 -3.89 -0.47 1.72
C VAL A 151 -4.54 -1.82 1.48
N VAL A 152 -3.75 -2.77 1.00
CA VAL A 152 -4.17 -4.16 0.79
C VAL A 152 -3.27 -5.06 1.64
N ALA A 153 -3.89 -5.91 2.46
CA ALA A 153 -3.21 -6.99 3.14
C ALA A 153 -3.77 -8.33 2.62
N VAL A 154 -2.89 -9.18 2.10
CA VAL A 154 -3.21 -10.54 1.66
C VAL A 154 -2.63 -11.52 2.66
N TYR A 155 -3.46 -12.43 3.15
CA TYR A 155 -3.14 -13.44 4.14
C TYR A 155 -3.20 -14.81 3.47
N GLY A 156 -2.35 -15.75 3.86
CA GLY A 156 -2.37 -17.08 3.27
C GLY A 156 -1.92 -18.19 4.19
N ALA A 157 -2.48 -19.37 3.99
CA ALA A 157 -2.00 -20.59 4.62
C ALA A 157 -0.79 -21.10 3.83
N ALA A 158 0.42 -20.84 4.32
CA ALA A 158 1.62 -21.37 3.69
C ALA A 158 1.61 -22.90 3.82
N SER A 159 1.68 -23.62 2.69
CA SER A 159 1.95 -25.05 2.70
C SER A 159 3.34 -25.27 3.29
N ARG A 160 3.43 -25.96 4.44
CA ARG A 160 4.72 -26.47 4.92
C ARG A 160 5.21 -27.48 3.87
N GLY A 161 6.28 -27.11 3.16
CA GLY A 161 7.00 -28.04 2.27
C GLY A 161 7.66 -29.16 3.06
#